data_AF-A0A1F0UUB8-F1
#
_entry.id   AF-A0A1F0UUB8-F1
#
_cell.length_a   1.000
_cell.length_b   1.000
_cell.length_c   1.000
_cell.angle_alpha   90.00
_cell.angle_beta   90.00
_cell.angle_gamma   90.00
#
_symmetry.space_group_name_H-M   'P 1'
#
loop_
_entity.id
_entity.type
_entity.pdbx_description
1 polymer ?
#
loop_
_entity_poly.entity_id
_entity_poly.type
_entity_poly.pdbx_seq_one_letter_code
_entity_poly.pdbx_strand_id
1 'polypeptide(L)'
;MTREKQEQTNSIDIMFTSDNPTSYRVEYKFIVVYDKFTKPVANSIKNKARDLSISSTAWSEEQYLSQEPSLSNDNHVLFLSKSLLKENLSNPQLQLKKLTNGTKYKSQGNVAGIFVEKVDFIEVARQLSASLNEKWLYVVGTLICTTTIGQLLAAWQYMSKKKKAELYLLYKATDKFAKDNLKSFVAGKLK
;
A
#
# COMPACT_ATOMS: atom_id res chain seq x y z
N MET A 1 49.11 14.55 -21.91
CA MET A 1 49.16 13.81 -20.63
C MET A 1 48.64 14.74 -19.55
N THR A 2 47.58 14.51 -18.78
CA THR A 2 46.50 13.52 -18.77
C THR A 2 45.36 14.24 -18.04
N ARG A 3 44.16 14.30 -18.64
CA ARG A 3 42.94 14.79 -17.98
C ARG A 3 42.41 13.64 -17.13
N GLU A 4 42.46 13.76 -15.82
CA GLU A 4 41.65 12.88 -14.96
C GLU A 4 40.31 13.58 -14.70
N LYS A 5 39.29 13.04 -15.39
CA LYS A 5 37.89 13.21 -15.04
C LYS A 5 37.68 12.56 -13.67
N GLN A 6 37.36 13.34 -12.65
CA GLN A 6 36.70 12.78 -11.48
C GLN A 6 35.23 12.53 -11.82
N GLU A 7 34.89 11.25 -11.68
CA GLU A 7 33.61 10.65 -12.00
C GLU A 7 32.49 11.13 -11.08
N GLN A 8 31.32 11.23 -11.69
CA GLN A 8 30.03 11.45 -11.06
C GLN A 8 29.74 10.34 -10.03
N THR A 9 29.65 10.70 -8.76
CA THR A 9 28.77 9.98 -7.84
C THR A 9 27.42 10.67 -7.85
N ASN A 10 26.50 10.13 -8.65
CA ASN A 10 25.06 10.36 -8.49
C ASN A 10 24.64 9.84 -7.12
N SER A 11 24.75 10.67 -6.09
CA SER A 11 24.06 10.47 -4.81
C SER A 11 22.57 10.64 -5.08
N ILE A 12 21.86 9.52 -5.16
CA ILE A 12 20.40 9.49 -5.20
C ILE A 12 19.90 10.10 -3.89
N ASP A 13 19.20 11.22 -4.01
CA ASP A 13 18.65 12.01 -2.92
C ASP A 13 17.92 11.14 -1.89
N ILE A 14 18.38 11.29 -0.65
CA ILE A 14 17.86 10.67 0.56
C ILE A 14 16.53 11.37 0.86
N MET A 15 15.40 10.66 0.78
CA MET A 15 14.07 11.27 0.93
C MET A 15 13.76 11.74 2.36
N PHE A 16 14.58 11.36 3.35
CA PHE A 16 14.43 11.82 4.74
C PHE A 16 15.44 12.95 5.01
N THR A 17 14.94 14.08 5.48
CA THR A 17 15.75 15.23 5.90
C THR A 17 16.79 14.80 6.94
N SER A 18 18.04 15.22 6.71
CA SER A 18 19.23 14.94 7.52
C SER A 18 19.00 14.96 9.03
N ASP A 19 19.61 13.98 9.72
CA ASP A 19 19.61 13.75 11.16
C ASP A 19 19.44 15.02 12.01
N ASN A 20 18.23 15.21 12.54
CA ASN A 20 17.97 16.19 13.58
C ASN A 20 18.31 15.53 14.94
N PRO A 21 19.34 16.01 15.69
CA PRO A 21 19.85 15.29 16.86
C PRO A 21 18.99 15.45 18.13
N THR A 22 17.79 16.05 18.01
CA THR A 22 16.89 16.32 19.14
C THR A 22 15.42 16.03 18.81
N SER A 23 15.08 14.75 18.59
CA SER A 23 13.73 14.24 18.83
C SER A 23 13.78 12.73 19.05
N TYR A 24 12.78 12.18 19.75
CA TYR A 24 12.58 10.75 19.97
C TYR A 24 12.62 10.00 18.62
N ARG A 25 13.75 9.35 18.31
CA ARG A 25 13.89 8.56 17.08
C ARG A 25 12.84 7.46 17.07
N VAL A 26 12.18 7.28 15.93
CA VAL A 26 11.13 6.28 15.78
C VAL A 26 11.76 4.88 15.85
N GLU A 27 11.46 4.14 16.91
CA GLU A 27 12.03 2.81 17.18
C GLU A 27 11.47 1.70 16.28
N TYR A 28 10.41 1.99 15.53
CA TYR A 28 9.75 1.01 14.66
C TYR A 28 10.48 0.84 13.34
N LYS A 29 11.00 -0.36 13.10
CA LYS A 29 11.65 -0.71 11.84
C LYS A 29 10.70 -0.68 10.65
N PHE A 30 9.46 -1.10 10.85
CA PHE A 30 8.43 -1.17 9.81
C PHE A 30 7.19 -0.36 10.18
N ILE A 31 6.80 0.57 9.31
CA ILE A 31 5.71 1.51 9.57
C ILE A 31 4.70 1.37 8.44
N VAL A 32 3.45 1.08 8.78
CA VAL A 32 2.37 0.99 7.80
C VAL A 32 1.49 2.21 7.92
N VAL A 33 1.39 3.00 6.86
CA VAL A 33 0.61 4.24 6.87
C VAL A 33 -0.70 4.02 6.12
N TYR A 34 -1.79 4.35 6.79
CA TYR A 34 -3.15 4.07 6.33
C TYR A 34 -4.03 5.31 6.29
N ASP A 35 -5.04 5.23 5.44
CA ASP A 35 -6.22 6.10 5.48
C ASP A 35 -7.35 5.44 6.29
N LYS A 36 -8.45 6.17 6.51
CA LYS A 36 -9.64 5.64 7.22
C LYS A 36 -10.17 4.34 6.62
N PHE A 37 -10.02 4.14 5.31
CA PHE A 37 -10.50 2.97 4.59
C PHE A 37 -9.59 1.74 4.74
N THR A 38 -8.27 1.95 4.76
CA THR A 38 -7.24 0.91 4.75
C THR A 38 -6.72 0.53 6.14
N LYS A 39 -7.16 1.22 7.21
CA LYS A 39 -6.84 0.89 8.60
C LYS A 39 -6.95 -0.61 8.97
N PRO A 40 -8.00 -1.35 8.56
CA PRO A 40 -8.09 -2.78 8.87
C PRO A 40 -6.97 -3.60 8.22
N VAL A 41 -6.60 -3.25 6.98
CA VAL A 41 -5.53 -3.90 6.23
C VAL A 41 -4.17 -3.61 6.87
N ALA A 42 -3.93 -2.36 7.28
CA ALA A 42 -2.69 -1.97 7.95
C ALA A 42 -2.46 -2.75 9.25
N ASN A 43 -3.50 -2.93 10.06
CA ASN A 43 -3.42 -3.73 11.28
C ASN A 43 -3.10 -5.20 10.98
N SER A 44 -3.65 -5.77 9.91
CA SER A 44 -3.37 -7.16 9.49
C SER A 44 -1.89 -7.37 9.18
N ILE A 45 -1.29 -6.52 8.33
CA ILE A 45 0.13 -6.66 7.97
C ILE A 45 1.07 -6.30 9.11
N LYS A 46 0.70 -5.35 9.99
CA LYS A 46 1.42 -5.08 11.24
C LYS A 46 1.49 -6.31 12.13
N ASN A 47 0.37 -7.03 12.30
CA ASN A 47 0.35 -8.26 13.09
C ASN A 47 1.25 -9.34 12.47
N LYS A 48 1.25 -9.47 11.14
CA LYS A 48 2.18 -10.38 10.44
C LYS A 48 3.64 -9.98 10.60
N ALA A 49 3.95 -8.69 10.61
CA ALA A 49 5.30 -8.23 10.89
C ALA A 49 5.74 -8.62 12.30
N ARG A 50 4.84 -8.54 13.29
CA ARG A 50 5.10 -9.03 14.66
C ARG A 50 5.38 -10.53 14.69
N ASP A 51 4.63 -11.34 13.94
CA ASP A 51 4.84 -12.79 13.83
C ASP A 51 6.22 -13.13 13.21
N LEU A 52 6.77 -12.22 12.42
CA LEU A 52 8.11 -12.31 11.83
C LEU A 52 9.20 -11.65 12.70
N SER A 53 8.88 -11.27 13.94
CA SER A 53 9.77 -10.58 14.87
C SER A 53 10.32 -9.24 14.34
N ILE A 54 9.51 -8.53 13.54
CA ILE A 54 9.83 -7.20 13.02
C ILE A 54 9.13 -6.15 13.89
N SER A 55 9.91 -5.26 14.51
CA SER A 55 9.37 -4.09 15.23
C SER A 55 8.54 -3.25 14.27
N SER A 56 7.25 -3.08 14.56
CA SER A 56 6.33 -2.42 13.64
C SER A 56 5.20 -1.65 14.28
N THR A 57 4.71 -0.65 13.55
CA THR A 57 3.55 0.15 13.93
C THR A 57 2.65 0.44 12.73
N ALA A 58 1.44 0.91 13.01
CA ALA A 58 0.51 1.40 12.00
C ALA A 58 0.04 2.81 12.37
N TRP A 59 0.22 3.75 11.45
CA TRP A 59 -0.08 5.16 11.63
C TRP A 59 -1.16 5.61 10.66
N SER A 60 -2.04 6.52 11.11
CA SER A 60 -2.84 7.29 10.16
C SER A 60 -1.95 8.25 9.35
N GLU A 61 -2.48 8.77 8.24
CA GLU A 61 -1.80 9.81 7.47
C GLU A 61 -1.38 11.00 8.34
N GLU A 62 -2.26 11.47 9.23
CA GLU A 62 -1.94 12.62 10.08
C GLU A 62 -0.79 12.31 11.05
N GLN A 63 -0.78 11.11 11.62
CA GLN A 63 0.30 10.66 12.50
C GLN A 63 1.62 10.52 11.75
N TYR A 64 1.59 10.02 10.51
CA TYR A 64 2.77 9.94 9.66
C TYR A 64 3.34 11.33 9.38
N LEU A 65 2.52 12.27 8.90
CA LEU A 65 2.98 13.63 8.56
C LEU A 65 3.58 14.36 9.78
N SER A 66 3.03 14.13 10.98
CA SER A 66 3.59 14.72 12.20
C SER A 66 4.93 14.12 12.65
N GLN A 67 5.20 12.85 12.30
CA GLN A 67 6.37 12.10 12.77
C GLN A 67 7.41 11.86 11.67
N GLU A 68 7.08 12.13 10.41
CA GLU A 68 7.96 11.99 9.25
C GLU A 68 9.32 12.67 9.46
N PRO A 69 9.43 13.88 10.05
CA PRO A 69 10.72 14.51 10.32
C PRO A 69 11.61 13.76 11.32
N SER A 70 11.06 12.81 12.08
CA SER A 70 11.79 11.97 13.05
C SER A 70 12.11 10.57 12.51
N LEU A 71 11.75 10.29 11.25
CA LEU A 71 12.14 9.05 10.57
C LEU A 71 13.60 9.10 10.13
N SER A 72 14.22 7.93 10.12
CA SER A 72 15.61 7.69 9.72
C SER A 72 15.68 6.67 8.59
N ASN A 73 16.89 6.48 8.05
CA ASN A 73 17.15 5.47 7.02
C ASN A 73 17.03 4.01 7.52
N ASP A 74 16.82 3.79 8.81
CA ASP A 74 16.51 2.47 9.36
C ASP A 74 15.00 2.15 9.31
N ASN A 75 14.17 3.18 9.16
CA ASN A 75 12.72 3.05 9.11
C ASN A 75 12.25 2.73 7.67
N HIS A 76 11.35 1.75 7.56
CA HIS A 76 10.78 1.32 6.28
C HIS A 76 9.27 1.56 6.28
N VAL A 77 8.79 2.30 5.30
CA VAL A 77 7.42 2.82 5.27
C VAL A 77 6.62 2.17 4.16
N LEU A 78 5.50 1.56 4.51
CA LEU A 78 4.53 1.01 3.55
C LEU A 78 3.28 1.90 3.49
N PHE A 79 3.07 2.54 2.35
CA PHE A 79 1.86 3.31 2.08
C PHE A 79 0.73 2.40 1.57
N LEU A 80 -0.40 2.43 2.31
CA LEU A 80 -1.70 1.93 1.85
C LEU A 80 -2.66 3.10 1.51
N SER A 81 -2.31 4.31 1.94
CA SER A 81 -3.01 5.55 1.62
C SER A 81 -2.86 5.93 0.14
N LYS A 82 -3.97 6.23 -0.53
CA LYS A 82 -3.95 6.67 -1.94
C LYS A 82 -3.32 8.05 -2.13
N SER A 83 -3.51 8.98 -1.18
CA SER A 83 -2.90 10.32 -1.22
C SER A 83 -1.39 10.19 -1.14
N LEU A 84 -0.87 9.50 -0.12
CA LEU A 84 0.57 9.35 0.08
C LEU A 84 1.25 8.55 -1.04
N LEU A 85 0.56 7.55 -1.61
CA LEU A 85 1.04 6.84 -2.82
C LEU A 85 1.20 7.74 -4.03
N LYS A 86 0.34 8.76 -4.15
CA LYS A 86 0.36 9.73 -5.25
C LYS A 86 1.38 10.83 -4.98
N GLU A 87 1.60 11.22 -3.74
CA GLU A 87 2.59 12.25 -3.42
C GLU A 87 4.01 11.70 -3.48
N ASN A 88 4.23 10.51 -2.93
CA ASN A 88 5.59 10.01 -2.69
C ASN A 88 6.09 9.01 -3.74
N LEU A 89 5.18 8.38 -4.49
CA LEU A 89 5.54 7.31 -5.43
C LEU A 89 4.99 7.54 -6.84
N SER A 90 4.61 8.76 -7.21
CA SER A 90 4.03 9.04 -8.55
C SER A 90 5.00 8.97 -9.72
N ASN A 91 6.30 8.80 -9.49
CA ASN A 91 7.28 8.71 -10.58
C ASN A 91 6.92 7.54 -11.53
N PRO A 92 6.60 7.83 -12.81
CA PRO A 92 6.21 6.80 -13.79
C PRO A 92 7.30 5.79 -14.11
N GLN A 93 8.57 6.11 -13.83
CA GLN A 93 9.71 5.22 -14.04
C GLN A 93 9.84 4.14 -12.97
N LEU A 94 9.10 4.24 -11.85
CA LEU A 94 9.12 3.21 -10.82
C LEU A 94 8.55 1.91 -11.36
N GLN A 95 9.28 0.81 -11.13
CA GLN A 95 8.86 -0.51 -11.58
C GLN A 95 7.59 -0.95 -10.85
N LEU A 96 6.54 -1.19 -11.63
CA LEU A 96 5.28 -1.72 -11.16
C LEU A 96 5.36 -3.24 -11.06
N LYS A 97 5.24 -3.77 -9.85
CA LYS A 97 5.34 -5.20 -9.57
C LYS A 97 4.00 -5.76 -9.17
N LYS A 98 3.63 -6.89 -9.79
CA LYS A 98 2.35 -7.55 -9.51
C LYS A 98 2.44 -8.32 -8.19
N LEU A 99 1.45 -8.13 -7.31
CA LEU A 99 1.26 -8.96 -6.12
C LEU A 99 0.21 -10.03 -6.39
N THR A 100 -1.03 -9.61 -6.57
CA THR A 100 -2.15 -10.50 -6.89
C THR A 100 -2.86 -10.02 -8.16
N ASN A 101 -3.88 -10.75 -8.61
CA ASN A 101 -4.73 -10.23 -9.69
C ASN A 101 -5.43 -8.95 -9.22
N GLY A 102 -5.23 -7.86 -9.97
CA GLY A 102 -5.78 -6.54 -9.66
C GLY A 102 -4.99 -5.70 -8.65
N THR A 103 -3.89 -6.21 -8.08
CA THR A 103 -3.06 -5.43 -7.14
C THR A 103 -1.59 -5.41 -7.54
N LYS A 104 -0.98 -4.25 -7.32
CA LYS A 104 0.41 -3.98 -7.62
C LYS A 104 1.08 -3.31 -6.43
N TYR A 105 2.41 -3.34 -6.42
CA TYR A 105 3.21 -2.47 -5.59
C TYR A 105 4.29 -1.78 -6.41
N LYS A 106 4.77 -0.67 -5.87
CA LYS A 106 5.96 0.06 -6.32
C LYS A 106 6.76 0.44 -5.09
N SER A 107 8.06 0.62 -5.24
CA SER A 107 8.94 1.00 -4.15
C SER A 107 10.03 1.94 -4.64
N GLN A 108 10.49 2.79 -3.72
CA GLN A 108 11.60 3.72 -3.92
C GLN A 108 12.31 3.89 -2.58
N GLY A 109 13.60 3.52 -2.52
CA GLY A 109 14.34 3.50 -1.26
C GLY A 109 13.64 2.65 -0.19
N ASN A 110 13.47 3.21 1.00
CA ASN A 110 12.82 2.55 2.14
C ASN A 110 11.28 2.64 2.12
N VAL A 111 10.72 3.17 1.03
CA VAL A 111 9.28 3.37 0.89
C VAL A 111 8.73 2.37 -0.12
N ALA A 112 7.65 1.71 0.25
CA ALA A 112 6.86 0.88 -0.66
C ALA A 112 5.39 1.29 -0.61
N GLY A 113 4.66 0.93 -1.65
CA GLY A 113 3.27 1.28 -1.78
C GLY A 113 2.45 0.20 -2.46
N ILE A 114 1.39 -0.29 -1.82
CA ILE A 114 0.49 -1.31 -2.38
C ILE A 114 -0.83 -0.66 -2.76
N PHE A 115 -1.30 -0.94 -3.97
CA PHE A 115 -2.56 -0.40 -4.45
C PHE A 115 -3.28 -1.35 -5.39
N VAL A 116 -4.59 -1.11 -5.52
CA VAL A 116 -5.44 -1.79 -6.49
C VAL A 116 -5.32 -1.02 -7.81
N GLU A 117 -4.92 -1.71 -8.87
CA GLU A 117 -4.93 -1.14 -10.23
C GLU A 117 -6.38 -0.82 -10.62
N LYS A 118 -6.62 0.02 -11.64
CA LYS A 118 -7.99 0.20 -12.17
C LYS A 118 -8.49 -1.16 -12.69
N VAL A 119 -9.16 -1.91 -11.83
CA VAL A 119 -9.77 -3.21 -12.18
C VAL A 119 -11.18 -2.97 -12.67
N ASP A 120 -11.59 -3.74 -13.68
CA ASP A 120 -13.01 -3.91 -13.96
C ASP A 120 -13.65 -4.58 -12.74
N PHE A 121 -14.47 -3.81 -12.05
CA PHE A 121 -15.12 -4.26 -10.83
C PHE A 121 -16.06 -5.45 -11.07
N ILE A 122 -16.62 -5.58 -12.29
CA ILE A 122 -17.45 -6.72 -12.69
C ILE A 122 -16.63 -8.01 -12.65
N GLU A 123 -15.40 -7.95 -13.15
CA GLU A 123 -14.51 -9.10 -13.18
C GLU A 123 -14.02 -9.50 -11.79
N VAL A 124 -13.67 -8.51 -10.95
CA VAL A 124 -13.34 -8.74 -9.54
C VAL A 124 -14.52 -9.34 -8.79
N ALA A 125 -15.72 -8.80 -8.96
CA ALA A 125 -16.93 -9.32 -8.31
C ALA A 125 -17.23 -10.76 -8.73
N ARG A 126 -17.02 -11.11 -10.02
CA ARG A 126 -17.18 -12.48 -10.54
C ARG A 126 -16.14 -13.46 -9.98
N GLN A 127 -14.88 -13.04 -9.88
CA GLN A 127 -13.84 -13.87 -9.24
C GLN A 127 -14.08 -14.03 -7.73
N LEU A 128 -14.57 -12.99 -7.06
CA LEU A 128 -14.94 -13.04 -5.65
C LEU A 128 -16.18 -13.90 -5.42
N SER A 129 -17.22 -13.82 -6.26
CA SER A 129 -18.41 -14.66 -6.12
C SER A 129 -18.07 -16.14 -6.29
N ALA A 130 -17.20 -16.46 -7.25
CA ALA A 130 -16.71 -17.81 -7.47
C ALA A 130 -15.85 -18.35 -6.31
N SER A 131 -15.03 -17.51 -5.67
CA SER A 131 -14.13 -17.94 -4.59
C SER A 131 -14.72 -17.88 -3.18
N LEU A 132 -15.74 -17.05 -2.94
CA LEU A 132 -16.32 -16.83 -1.61
C LEU A 132 -17.69 -17.48 -1.42
N ASN A 133 -18.35 -17.95 -2.49
CA ASN A 133 -19.69 -18.57 -2.43
C ASN A 133 -20.76 -17.68 -1.75
N GLU A 134 -20.59 -16.35 -1.76
CA GLU A 134 -21.46 -15.40 -1.06
C GLU A 134 -22.56 -14.85 -1.98
N LYS A 135 -23.82 -15.14 -1.65
CA LYS A 135 -25.03 -14.76 -2.42
C LYS A 135 -25.16 -13.26 -2.73
N TRP A 136 -24.61 -12.37 -1.90
CA TRP A 136 -24.75 -10.92 -2.09
C TRP A 136 -23.94 -10.36 -3.28
N LEU A 137 -22.95 -11.10 -3.77
CA LEU A 137 -22.14 -10.75 -4.94
C LEU A 137 -22.88 -11.02 -6.27
N TYR A 138 -23.72 -12.07 -6.32
CA TYR A 138 -24.62 -12.33 -7.46
C TYR A 138 -25.64 -11.20 -7.67
N VAL A 139 -26.15 -10.64 -6.57
CA VAL A 139 -27.07 -9.50 -6.57
C VAL A 139 -26.44 -8.24 -7.20
N VAL A 140 -25.10 -8.12 -7.21
CA VAL A 140 -24.38 -7.02 -7.90
C VAL A 140 -24.45 -7.16 -9.40
N GLY A 141 -24.22 -8.38 -9.90
CA GLY A 141 -24.30 -8.66 -11.34
C GLY A 141 -25.68 -8.37 -11.90
N THR A 142 -26.74 -8.67 -11.14
CA THR A 142 -28.12 -8.38 -11.54
C THR A 142 -28.51 -6.91 -11.42
N LEU A 143 -27.98 -6.17 -10.44
CA LEU A 143 -28.27 -4.74 -10.25
C LEU A 143 -27.75 -3.83 -11.39
N ILE A 144 -26.73 -4.28 -12.13
CA ILE A 144 -26.18 -3.54 -13.28
C ILE A 144 -27.15 -3.56 -14.48
N CYS A 145 -28.11 -4.49 -14.51
CA CYS A 145 -29.01 -4.68 -15.65
C CYS A 145 -30.38 -3.97 -15.55
N THR A 146 -30.74 -3.36 -14.42
CA THR A 146 -32.10 -2.81 -14.25
C THR A 146 -32.07 -1.36 -13.77
N THR A 147 -32.43 -0.41 -14.64
CA THR A 147 -32.49 1.02 -14.36
C THR A 147 -33.90 1.46 -13.97
N THR A 148 -34.11 1.89 -12.72
CA THR A 148 -35.03 2.99 -12.28
C THR A 148 -35.12 3.08 -10.74
N ILE A 149 -35.27 4.31 -10.22
CA ILE A 149 -35.57 4.83 -8.86
C ILE A 149 -34.78 4.25 -7.64
N GLY A 150 -34.42 2.97 -7.62
CA GLY A 150 -33.46 2.39 -6.69
C GLY A 150 -32.01 2.82 -6.92
N GLN A 151 -31.74 3.80 -7.79
CA GLN A 151 -30.39 4.17 -8.24
C GLN A 151 -29.48 4.71 -7.12
N LEU A 152 -30.01 5.43 -6.13
CA LEU A 152 -29.19 5.91 -5.01
C LEU A 152 -28.81 4.77 -4.06
N LEU A 153 -29.77 3.91 -3.70
CA LEU A 153 -29.54 2.72 -2.86
C LEU A 153 -28.68 1.69 -3.60
N ALA A 154 -28.92 1.46 -4.87
CA ALA A 154 -28.12 0.60 -5.74
C ALA A 154 -26.71 1.17 -5.91
N ALA A 155 -26.55 2.48 -6.10
CA ALA A 155 -25.23 3.13 -6.16
C ALA A 155 -24.52 3.10 -4.80
N TRP A 156 -25.22 3.26 -3.68
CA TRP A 156 -24.67 3.13 -2.33
C TRP A 156 -24.24 1.70 -2.03
N GLN A 157 -25.10 0.73 -2.34
CA GLN A 157 -24.77 -0.68 -2.22
C GLN A 157 -23.60 -1.00 -3.14
N TYR A 158 -23.63 -0.60 -4.41
CA TYR A 158 -22.55 -0.77 -5.37
C TYR A 158 -21.23 -0.16 -4.87
N MET A 159 -21.25 1.07 -4.36
CA MET A 159 -20.09 1.71 -3.75
C MET A 159 -19.60 0.96 -2.51
N SER A 160 -20.51 0.48 -1.66
CA SER A 160 -20.15 -0.32 -0.47
C SER A 160 -19.49 -1.64 -0.87
N LYS A 161 -19.99 -2.28 -1.93
CA LYS A 161 -19.50 -3.55 -2.45
C LYS A 161 -18.16 -3.38 -3.17
N LYS A 162 -17.99 -2.27 -3.91
CA LYS A 162 -16.71 -1.84 -4.47
C LYS A 162 -15.65 -1.66 -3.40
N LYS A 163 -15.98 -0.91 -2.35
CA LYS A 163 -15.09 -0.72 -1.20
C LYS A 163 -14.75 -2.04 -0.52
N LYS A 164 -15.72 -2.96 -0.33
CA LYS A 164 -15.46 -4.28 0.26
C LYS A 164 -14.50 -5.13 -0.59
N ALA A 165 -14.72 -5.19 -1.90
CA ALA A 165 -13.84 -5.93 -2.80
C ALA A 165 -12.43 -5.33 -2.85
N GLU A 166 -12.34 -4.00 -2.91
CA GLU A 166 -11.05 -3.30 -2.89
C GLU A 166 -10.29 -3.60 -1.60
N LEU A 167 -10.98 -3.56 -0.45
CA LEU A 167 -10.38 -3.90 0.84
C LEU A 167 -9.92 -5.37 0.88
N TYR A 168 -10.70 -6.28 0.31
CA TYR A 168 -10.33 -7.69 0.21
C TYR A 168 -9.10 -7.91 -0.68
N LEU A 169 -9.05 -7.24 -1.84
CA LEU A 169 -7.89 -7.30 -2.74
C LEU A 169 -6.64 -6.77 -2.04
N LEU A 170 -6.75 -5.64 -1.34
CA LEU A 170 -5.65 -5.09 -0.53
C LEU A 170 -5.24 -6.04 0.60
N TYR A 171 -6.20 -6.70 1.26
CA TYR A 171 -5.91 -7.70 2.28
C TYR A 171 -5.10 -8.88 1.71
N LYS A 172 -5.52 -9.44 0.57
CA LYS A 172 -4.75 -10.51 -0.12
C LYS A 172 -3.39 -10.04 -0.60
N ALA A 173 -3.31 -8.81 -1.11
CA ALA A 173 -2.05 -8.25 -1.60
C ALA A 173 -1.05 -8.03 -0.47
N THR A 174 -1.50 -7.46 0.66
CA THR A 174 -0.66 -7.24 1.85
C THR A 174 -0.29 -8.54 2.54
N ASP A 175 -1.17 -9.55 2.54
CA ASP A 175 -0.82 -10.91 2.99
C ASP A 175 0.32 -11.50 2.14
N LYS A 176 0.17 -11.46 0.81
CA LYS A 176 1.20 -11.94 -0.10
C LYS A 176 2.50 -11.14 0.03
N PHE A 177 2.41 -9.83 0.20
CA PHE A 177 3.58 -8.98 0.44
C PHE A 177 4.27 -9.35 1.77
N ALA A 178 3.50 -9.56 2.84
CA ALA A 178 4.02 -9.98 4.13
C ALA A 178 4.80 -11.30 4.04
N LYS A 179 4.24 -12.27 3.29
CA LYS A 179 4.86 -13.59 3.11
C LYS A 179 6.11 -13.54 2.23
N ASP A 180 6.02 -12.87 1.09
CA ASP A 180 7.02 -13.01 0.02
C ASP A 180 8.09 -11.90 0.06
N ASN A 181 7.76 -10.72 0.60
CA ASN A 181 8.56 -9.50 0.40
C ASN A 181 8.92 -8.75 1.68
N LEU A 182 8.16 -8.89 2.78
CA LEU A 182 8.32 -8.02 3.95
C LEU A 182 9.70 -8.12 4.61
N LYS A 183 10.27 -9.32 4.75
CA LYS A 183 11.63 -9.48 5.30
C LYS A 183 12.68 -8.80 4.42
N SER A 184 12.58 -8.97 3.10
CA SER A 184 13.47 -8.32 2.15
C SER A 184 13.29 -6.81 2.16
N PHE A 185 12.05 -6.35 2.28
CA PHE A 185 11.71 -4.93 2.39
C PHE A 185 12.38 -4.29 3.58
N VAL A 186 12.14 -4.77 4.80
CA VAL A 186 12.73 -4.17 6.01
C VAL A 186 14.25 -4.35 6.11
N ALA A 187 14.85 -5.14 5.23
CA ALA A 187 16.30 -5.29 5.11
C ALA A 187 16.93 -4.38 4.04
N GLY A 188 16.16 -3.50 3.39
CA GLY A 188 16.62 -2.66 2.28
C GLY A 188 16.92 -3.45 1.00
N LYS A 189 16.43 -4.68 0.88
CA LYS A 189 16.72 -5.62 -0.22
C LYS A 189 15.53 -5.87 -1.13
N LEU A 190 14.46 -5.09 -1.00
CA LEU A 190 13.32 -5.17 -1.90
C LEU A 190 13.74 -4.66 -3.27
N LYS A 191 14.02 -5.60 -4.17
CA LYS A 191 14.27 -5.31 -5.58
C LYS A 191 13.00 -4.87 -6.25
#